data_AF-A0A7J0DB11-F1
#
_entry.id   AF-A0A7J0DB11-F1
#
_cell.length_a   1.000
_cell.length_b   1.000
_cell.length_c   1.000
_cell.angle_alpha   90.00
_cell.angle_beta   90.00
_cell.angle_gamma   90.00
#
_symmetry.space_group_name_H-M   'P 1'
#
loop_
_entity.id
_entity.type
_entity.pdbx_description
1 polymer ?
#
loop_
_entity_poly.entity_id
_entity_poly.type
_entity_poly.pdbx_seq_one_letter_code
_entity_poly.pdbx_strand_id
1 'polypeptide(L)'
;MSLSIEDYELPYDTHNLYDVNFFSDKIHTLVTHTPSYVDGWISEIEAIHRRRLRSLIVGLDIEWRPNNRYHDNPFLTNPLYTFVGVGVDSDVEKLTDDYGISVATTVDLRSLAAAEYGVRELRNAGLKDLAMQVLGKEVVKPRWITMSRWDNEYLSASQVQYACVDAFLSFEIGRCLNAAGQ
;
A
#
# COMPACT_ATOMS: atom_id res chain seq x y z
N MET A 1 -18.99 -7.79 11.62
CA MET A 1 -17.95 -8.50 10.85
C MET A 1 -16.85 -7.47 10.61
N SER A 2 -15.61 -7.71 11.03
CA SER A 2 -14.54 -6.68 11.02
C SER A 2 -13.82 -6.54 9.68
N LEU A 3 -14.04 -7.46 8.74
CA LEU A 3 -13.45 -7.41 7.40
C LEU A 3 -14.44 -8.01 6.38
N SER A 4 -14.75 -7.26 5.32
CA SER A 4 -15.54 -7.75 4.17
C SER A 4 -15.10 -7.08 2.87
N ILE A 5 -15.47 -7.67 1.74
CA ILE A 5 -15.25 -7.11 0.41
C ILE A 5 -16.54 -7.24 -0.39
N GLU A 6 -16.91 -6.16 -1.07
CA GLU A 6 -18.03 -6.09 -2.00
C GLU A 6 -17.46 -5.87 -3.40
N ASP A 7 -17.75 -6.79 -4.31
CA ASP A 7 -17.38 -6.71 -5.72
C ASP A 7 -18.51 -6.01 -6.49
N TYR A 8 -18.16 -5.05 -7.35
CA TYR A 8 -19.13 -4.32 -8.17
C TYR A 8 -19.55 -5.10 -9.43
N GLU A 9 -18.85 -6.19 -9.75
CA GLU A 9 -19.10 -7.09 -10.87
C GLU A 9 -19.22 -6.34 -12.21
N LEU A 10 -18.30 -5.40 -12.45
CA LEU A 10 -18.32 -4.59 -13.66
C LEU A 10 -18.12 -5.48 -14.91
N PRO A 11 -18.77 -5.16 -16.05
CA PRO A 11 -18.70 -5.98 -17.26
C PRO A 11 -17.42 -5.75 -18.08
N TYR A 12 -16.36 -5.20 -17.47
CA TYR A 12 -15.13 -4.78 -18.13
C TYR A 12 -13.98 -5.73 -17.77
N ASP A 13 -13.12 -6.02 -18.75
CA ASP A 13 -11.88 -6.77 -18.53
C ASP A 13 -10.73 -5.88 -18.04
N THR A 14 -10.74 -4.60 -18.41
CA THR A 14 -9.70 -3.61 -18.08
C THR A 14 -9.55 -3.31 -16.59
N HIS A 15 -10.67 -3.29 -15.85
CA HIS A 15 -10.70 -2.91 -14.44
C HIS A 15 -11.95 -3.42 -13.74
N ASN A 16 -11.89 -3.46 -12.42
CA ASN A 16 -13.04 -3.65 -11.56
C ASN A 16 -12.95 -2.75 -10.31
N LEU A 17 -14.08 -2.53 -9.66
CA LEU A 17 -14.19 -1.75 -8.42
C LEU A 17 -14.65 -2.63 -7.27
N TYR A 18 -14.09 -2.37 -6.09
CA TYR A 18 -14.47 -3.05 -4.86
C TYR A 18 -14.60 -2.06 -3.71
N ASP A 19 -15.50 -2.37 -2.78
CA ASP A 19 -15.53 -1.76 -1.46
C ASP A 19 -14.96 -2.76 -0.45
N VAL A 20 -13.80 -2.44 0.13
CA VAL A 20 -13.21 -3.22 1.22
C VAL A 20 -13.56 -2.56 2.54
N ASN A 21 -14.37 -3.23 3.36
CA ASN A 21 -14.72 -2.72 4.70
C ASN A 21 -13.76 -3.33 5.71
N PHE A 22 -13.02 -2.50 6.44
CA PHE A 22 -12.08 -2.90 7.48
C PHE A 22 -12.36 -2.13 8.77
N PHE A 23 -12.87 -2.84 9.77
CA PHE A 23 -13.46 -2.26 10.99
C PHE A 23 -14.55 -1.22 10.66
N SER A 24 -14.32 0.05 10.99
CA SER A 24 -15.22 1.18 10.69
C SER A 24 -14.89 1.87 9.38
N ASP A 25 -13.79 1.49 8.73
CA ASP A 25 -13.29 2.15 7.54
C ASP A 25 -13.80 1.43 6.30
N LYS A 26 -14.22 2.21 5.30
CA LYS A 26 -14.54 1.74 3.96
C LYS A 26 -13.45 2.24 3.00
N ILE A 27 -12.85 1.32 2.26
CA ILE A 27 -11.76 1.58 1.35
C ILE A 27 -12.24 1.31 -0.08
N HIS A 28 -12.40 2.38 -0.86
CA HIS A 28 -12.72 2.29 -2.28
C HIS A 28 -11.49 1.80 -3.05
N THR A 29 -11.62 0.69 -3.75
CA THR A 29 -10.50 -0.04 -4.33
C THR A 29 -10.70 -0.21 -5.83
N LEU A 30 -9.71 0.25 -6.61
CA LEU A 30 -9.61 0.05 -8.05
C LEU A 30 -8.60 -1.06 -8.32
N VAL A 31 -9.01 -2.09 -9.08
CA VAL A 31 -8.10 -3.12 -9.59
C VAL A 31 -8.05 -2.98 -11.10
N THR A 32 -6.84 -2.80 -11.65
CA THR A 32 -6.64 -2.56 -13.08
C THR A 32 -5.28 -3.07 -13.53
N HIS A 33 -5.21 -3.60 -14.75
CA HIS A 33 -3.95 -3.82 -15.47
C HIS A 33 -3.74 -2.75 -16.56
N THR A 34 -4.65 -1.78 -16.66
CA THR A 34 -4.63 -0.70 -17.65
C THR A 34 -4.05 0.58 -17.04
N PRO A 35 -2.86 1.06 -17.48
CA PRO A 35 -2.17 2.18 -16.87
C PRO A 35 -2.97 3.49 -16.80
N SER A 36 -3.78 3.80 -17.80
CA SER A 36 -4.54 5.06 -17.84
C SER A 36 -5.57 5.20 -16.71
N TYR A 37 -6.08 4.09 -16.16
CA TYR A 37 -6.94 4.14 -14.98
C TYR A 37 -6.15 4.50 -13.71
N VAL A 38 -4.88 4.07 -13.63
CA VAL A 38 -3.96 4.46 -12.55
C VAL A 38 -3.64 5.96 -12.66
N ASP A 39 -3.34 6.45 -13.86
CA ASP A 39 -3.07 7.88 -14.10
C ASP A 39 -4.28 8.76 -13.74
N GLY A 40 -5.49 8.30 -14.10
CA GLY A 40 -6.75 8.97 -13.76
C GLY A 40 -6.99 9.00 -12.25
N TRP A 41 -6.79 7.87 -11.57
CA TRP A 41 -6.90 7.79 -10.11
C TRP A 41 -5.90 8.72 -9.41
N ILE A 42 -4.63 8.73 -9.81
CA ILE A 42 -3.61 9.64 -9.25
C ILE A 42 -4.05 11.10 -9.42
N SER A 43 -4.47 11.48 -10.62
CA SER A 43 -4.92 12.84 -10.94
C SER A 43 -6.11 13.27 -10.08
N GLU A 44 -7.05 12.36 -9.83
CA GLU A 44 -8.19 12.59 -8.94
C GLU A 44 -7.76 12.79 -7.49
N ILE A 45 -6.91 11.91 -6.95
CA ILE A 45 -6.39 11.99 -5.58
C ILE A 45 -5.62 13.30 -5.36
N GLU A 46 -4.78 13.69 -6.32
CA GLU A 46 -4.05 14.96 -6.28
C GLU A 46 -5.02 16.15 -6.27
N ALA A 47 -6.07 16.13 -7.10
CA ALA A 47 -7.06 17.18 -7.15
C ALA A 47 -7.84 17.33 -5.82
N ILE A 48 -8.27 16.20 -5.23
CA ILE A 48 -8.96 16.17 -3.93
C ILE A 48 -8.04 16.70 -2.83
N HIS A 49 -6.74 16.39 -2.89
CA HIS A 49 -5.76 16.73 -1.87
C HIS A 49 -4.84 17.90 -2.20
N ARG A 50 -5.23 18.74 -3.18
CA ARG A 50 -4.42 19.86 -3.70
C ARG A 50 -3.80 20.78 -2.64
N ARG A 51 -4.45 20.92 -1.47
CA ARG A 51 -3.98 21.77 -0.36
C ARG A 51 -2.86 21.16 0.47
N ARG A 52 -2.66 19.84 0.39
CA ARG A 52 -1.70 19.07 1.19
C ARG A 52 -0.73 18.25 0.33
N LEU A 53 -0.61 18.56 -0.96
CA LEU A 53 0.24 17.80 -1.91
C LEU A 53 1.69 17.66 -1.44
N ARG A 54 2.21 18.64 -0.70
CA ARG A 54 3.60 18.65 -0.20
C ARG A 54 3.85 17.72 0.99
N SER A 55 2.81 17.10 1.53
CA SER A 55 2.88 16.23 2.71
C SER A 55 1.90 15.07 2.59
N LEU A 56 1.72 14.56 1.36
CA LEU A 56 0.89 13.36 1.14
C LEU A 56 1.66 12.13 1.60
N ILE A 57 1.00 11.34 2.44
CA ILE A 57 1.47 10.01 2.84
C ILE A 57 0.78 9.00 1.93
N VAL A 58 1.55 8.10 1.34
CA VAL A 58 1.04 7.02 0.48
C VAL A 58 1.50 5.69 1.07
N GLY A 59 0.55 4.85 1.47
CA GLY A 59 0.87 3.47 1.84
C GLY A 59 1.27 2.68 0.62
N LEU A 60 2.45 2.06 0.66
CA LEU A 60 3.02 1.27 -0.42
C LEU A 60 3.28 -0.15 0.08
N ASP A 61 2.83 -1.12 -0.70
CA ASP A 61 3.19 -2.52 -0.59
C ASP A 61 3.22 -3.14 -1.99
N ILE A 62 4.07 -4.16 -2.19
CA ILE A 62 4.15 -4.87 -3.46
C ILE A 62 4.06 -6.38 -3.25
N GLU A 63 3.28 -7.02 -4.11
CA GLU A 63 3.20 -8.48 -4.19
C GLU A 63 4.02 -8.94 -5.40
N TRP A 64 5.05 -9.75 -5.16
CA TRP A 64 6.15 -9.89 -6.12
C TRP A 64 6.17 -11.22 -6.87
N ARG A 65 6.39 -11.13 -8.19
CA ARG A 65 7.23 -12.07 -8.98
C ARG A 65 8.20 -11.36 -9.94
N PRO A 66 9.41 -11.91 -10.18
CA PRO A 66 10.41 -11.23 -10.99
C PRO A 66 10.02 -11.06 -12.46
N ASN A 67 10.27 -9.87 -13.03
CA ASN A 67 10.13 -9.58 -14.45
C ASN A 67 11.07 -8.44 -14.86
N ASN A 68 11.89 -8.63 -15.89
CA ASN A 68 12.98 -7.71 -16.25
C ASN A 68 12.54 -6.62 -17.24
N ARG A 69 11.48 -5.87 -16.94
CA ARG A 69 10.99 -4.80 -17.82
C ARG A 69 11.18 -3.44 -17.19
N TYR A 70 12.01 -2.62 -17.81
CA TYR A 70 12.29 -1.26 -17.36
C TYR A 70 11.13 -0.32 -17.67
N HIS A 71 10.69 0.43 -16.67
CA HIS A 71 9.63 1.43 -16.80
C HIS A 71 9.95 2.69 -15.99
N ASP A 72 9.71 3.87 -16.57
CA ASP A 72 9.70 5.12 -15.81
C ASP A 72 8.36 5.25 -15.06
N ASN A 73 8.40 5.66 -13.79
CA ASN A 73 7.21 5.89 -12.98
C ASN A 73 7.26 7.28 -12.30
N PRO A 74 6.61 8.31 -12.88
CA PRO A 74 6.65 9.68 -12.36
C PRO A 74 5.94 9.84 -11.01
N PHE A 75 5.01 8.94 -10.68
CA PHE A 75 4.31 8.95 -9.40
C PHE A 75 5.22 8.52 -8.26
N LEU A 76 5.89 7.37 -8.41
CA LEU A 76 6.80 6.84 -7.39
C LEU A 76 8.04 7.72 -7.21
N THR A 77 8.44 8.44 -8.26
CA THR A 77 9.58 9.38 -8.22
C THR A 77 9.19 10.80 -7.82
N ASN A 78 7.94 11.05 -7.43
CA ASN A 78 7.50 12.38 -7.01
C ASN A 78 8.00 12.72 -5.59
N PRO A 79 8.88 13.74 -5.42
CA PRO A 79 9.45 14.07 -4.11
C PRO A 79 8.46 14.77 -3.16
N LEU A 80 7.24 15.06 -3.61
CA LEU A 80 6.18 15.63 -2.77
C LEU A 80 5.44 14.56 -1.94
N TYR A 81 5.65 13.27 -2.25
CA TYR A 81 4.96 12.15 -1.62
C TYR A 81 5.92 11.41 -0.69
N THR A 82 5.41 11.05 0.49
CA THR A 82 6.09 10.15 1.41
C THR A 82 5.48 8.76 1.29
N PHE A 83 6.23 7.85 0.70
CA PHE A 83 5.83 6.44 0.59
C PHE A 83 6.18 5.71 1.89
N VAL A 84 5.20 5.06 2.49
CA VAL A 84 5.35 4.38 3.78
C VAL A 84 5.02 2.91 3.66
N GLY A 85 5.78 2.08 4.36
CA GLY A 85 5.57 0.64 4.41
C GLY A 85 6.42 -0.03 5.48
N VAL A 86 6.19 -1.31 5.71
CA VAL A 86 6.96 -2.13 6.66
C VAL A 86 7.99 -2.91 5.87
N GLY A 87 9.27 -2.52 5.96
CA GLY A 87 10.27 -3.08 5.04
C GLY A 87 10.25 -2.44 3.67
N VAL A 88 9.73 -1.22 3.55
CA VAL A 88 9.56 -0.51 2.27
C VAL A 88 10.86 -0.41 1.47
N ASP A 89 12.01 -0.28 2.13
CA ASP A 89 13.31 -0.23 1.43
C ASP A 89 13.61 -1.52 0.67
N SER A 90 13.20 -2.67 1.21
CA SER A 90 13.30 -3.95 0.51
C SER A 90 12.33 -4.03 -0.67
N ASP A 91 11.22 -3.29 -0.68
CA ASP A 91 10.33 -3.24 -1.84
C ASP A 91 10.87 -2.30 -2.92
N VAL A 92 11.47 -1.19 -2.51
CA VAL A 92 12.16 -0.25 -3.41
C VAL A 92 13.36 -0.89 -4.09
N GLU A 93 14.16 -1.69 -3.36
CA GLU A 93 15.27 -2.45 -3.93
C GLU A 93 14.80 -3.35 -5.07
N LYS A 94 13.69 -4.07 -4.88
CA LYS A 94 13.11 -4.96 -5.91
C LYS A 94 12.56 -4.18 -7.10
N LEU A 95 11.86 -3.07 -6.85
CA LEU A 95 11.37 -2.19 -7.92
C LEU A 95 12.52 -1.65 -8.76
N THR A 96 13.64 -1.32 -8.11
CA THR A 96 14.85 -0.84 -8.78
C THR A 96 15.52 -1.96 -9.59
N ASP A 97 15.73 -3.12 -8.99
CA ASP A 97 16.49 -4.22 -9.60
C ASP A 97 15.75 -4.87 -10.77
N ASP A 98 14.43 -5.08 -10.64
CA ASP A 98 13.64 -5.77 -11.65
C ASP A 98 13.07 -4.82 -12.72
N TYR A 99 12.69 -3.60 -12.32
CA TYR A 99 11.94 -2.68 -13.17
C TYR A 99 12.65 -1.34 -13.43
N GLY A 100 13.81 -1.09 -12.82
CA GLY A 100 14.50 0.21 -12.89
C GLY A 100 13.68 1.36 -12.29
N ILE A 101 12.69 1.05 -11.46
CA ILE A 101 11.80 2.04 -10.87
C ILE A 101 12.38 2.52 -9.55
N SER A 102 12.78 3.79 -9.51
CA SER A 102 13.16 4.47 -8.28
C SER A 102 11.93 4.98 -7.52
N VAL A 103 12.04 5.08 -6.19
CA VAL A 103 11.03 5.73 -5.33
C VAL A 103 11.69 6.90 -4.60
N ALA A 104 11.06 8.08 -4.62
CA ALA A 104 11.72 9.32 -4.20
C ALA A 104 11.92 9.46 -2.68
N THR A 105 10.84 9.42 -1.91
CA THR A 105 10.89 9.59 -0.45
C THR A 105 10.18 8.44 0.23
N THR A 106 10.94 7.59 0.91
CA THR A 106 10.44 6.44 1.66
C THR A 106 10.63 6.62 3.16
N VAL A 107 9.71 6.10 3.94
CA VAL A 107 9.82 6.02 5.40
C VAL A 107 9.42 4.62 5.86
N ASP A 108 10.38 3.88 6.42
CA ASP A 108 10.11 2.58 7.03
C ASP A 108 9.41 2.75 8.39
N LEU A 109 8.19 2.22 8.48
CA LEU A 109 7.33 2.36 9.64
C LEU A 109 7.87 1.68 10.89
N ARG A 110 8.73 0.65 10.75
CA ARG A 110 9.35 -0.04 11.88
C ARG A 110 10.31 0.88 12.62
N SER A 111 11.13 1.61 11.87
CA SER A 111 12.07 2.59 12.41
C SER A 111 11.34 3.76 13.07
N LEU A 112 10.29 4.26 12.41
CA LEU A 112 9.49 5.37 12.91
C LEU A 112 8.75 5.00 14.21
N ALA A 113 8.08 3.84 14.24
CA ALA A 113 7.38 3.36 15.43
C ALA A 113 8.36 3.08 16.59
N ALA A 114 9.52 2.48 16.30
CA ALA A 114 10.53 2.24 17.32
C ALA A 114 11.04 3.53 17.99
N ALA A 115 11.17 4.62 17.21
CA ALA A 115 11.56 5.92 17.72
C ALA A 115 10.45 6.56 18.56
N GLU A 116 9.21 6.60 18.04
CA GLU A 116 8.06 7.23 18.70
C GLU A 116 7.73 6.58 20.05
N TYR A 117 7.75 5.25 20.12
CA TYR A 117 7.40 4.51 21.35
C TYR A 117 8.61 4.21 22.24
N GLY A 118 9.84 4.46 21.78
CA GLY A 118 11.06 4.09 22.50
C GLY A 118 11.30 2.58 22.64
N VAL A 119 10.72 1.76 21.75
CA VAL A 119 10.77 0.29 21.77
C VAL A 119 11.61 -0.21 20.60
N ARG A 120 12.84 -0.66 20.85
CA ARG A 120 13.81 -1.04 19.80
C ARG A 120 13.38 -2.29 19.04
N GLU A 121 12.61 -3.16 19.66
CA GLU A 121 12.09 -4.41 19.14
C GLU A 121 11.15 -4.18 17.94
N LEU A 122 10.48 -3.01 17.89
CA LEU A 122 9.60 -2.65 16.77
C LEU A 122 10.35 -2.52 15.44
N ARG A 123 11.68 -2.37 15.45
CA ARG A 123 12.51 -2.41 14.23
C ARG A 123 12.43 -3.75 13.48
N ASN A 124 12.01 -4.81 14.17
CA ASN A 124 11.82 -6.14 13.59
C ASN A 124 10.34 -6.55 13.49
N ALA A 125 9.41 -5.64 13.79
CA ALA A 125 7.98 -5.92 13.77
C ALA A 125 7.44 -6.08 12.35
N GLY A 126 6.44 -6.96 12.18
CA GLY A 126 5.66 -7.03 10.96
C GLY A 126 4.49 -6.04 10.96
N LEU A 127 3.83 -5.88 9.81
CA LEU A 127 2.70 -4.96 9.67
C LEU A 127 1.55 -5.24 10.66
N LYS A 128 1.24 -6.53 10.91
CA LYS A 128 0.21 -6.90 11.89
C LYS A 128 0.56 -6.45 13.32
N ASP A 129 1.84 -6.48 13.67
CA ASP A 129 2.31 -6.15 15.02
C ASP A 129 2.27 -4.64 15.21
N LEU A 130 2.66 -3.87 14.18
CA LEU A 130 2.52 -2.42 14.17
C LEU A 130 1.06 -1.96 14.10
N ALA A 131 0.19 -2.65 13.36
CA ALA A 131 -1.25 -2.35 13.34
C ALA A 131 -1.87 -2.50 14.74
N MET A 132 -1.47 -3.55 15.47
CA MET A 132 -1.88 -3.71 16.87
C MET A 132 -1.29 -2.60 17.75
N GLN A 133 0.02 -2.37 17.69
CA GLN A 133 0.71 -1.41 18.56
C GLN A 133 0.27 0.04 18.36
N VAL A 134 0.06 0.45 17.11
CA VAL A 134 -0.19 1.87 16.74
C VAL A 134 -1.68 2.15 16.60
N LEU A 135 -2.45 1.23 15.99
CA LEU A 135 -3.87 1.45 15.68
C LEU A 135 -4.82 0.69 16.62
N GLY A 136 -4.31 -0.23 17.45
CA GLY A 136 -5.15 -1.12 18.25
C GLY A 136 -6.00 -2.07 17.41
N LYS A 137 -5.60 -2.34 16.15
CA LYS A 137 -6.35 -3.18 15.21
C LYS A 137 -5.68 -4.54 15.08
N GLU A 138 -6.42 -5.60 15.44
CA GLU A 138 -5.97 -6.98 15.24
C GLU A 138 -6.15 -7.39 13.77
N VAL A 139 -5.08 -7.91 13.17
CA VAL A 139 -5.04 -8.27 11.75
C VAL A 139 -4.58 -9.71 11.60
N VAL A 140 -5.36 -10.50 10.86
CA VAL A 140 -4.99 -11.86 10.46
C VAL A 140 -4.47 -11.80 9.03
N LYS A 141 -3.26 -12.35 8.81
CA LYS A 141 -2.64 -12.49 7.47
C LYS A 141 -2.53 -13.97 7.11
N PRO A 142 -3.52 -14.55 6.41
CA PRO A 142 -3.53 -15.97 6.11
C PRO A 142 -2.40 -16.34 5.14
N ARG A 143 -1.54 -17.28 5.54
CA ARG A 143 -0.38 -17.71 4.73
C ARG A 143 -0.74 -18.15 3.32
N TRP A 144 -1.91 -18.75 3.13
CA TRP A 144 -2.37 -19.22 1.81
C TRP A 144 -2.72 -18.07 0.85
N ILE A 145 -2.97 -16.86 1.35
CA ILE A 145 -3.09 -15.65 0.53
C ILE A 145 -1.71 -15.01 0.34
N THR A 146 -0.95 -14.82 1.42
CA THR A 146 0.40 -14.20 1.37
C THR A 146 1.34 -14.94 0.40
N MET A 147 1.24 -16.27 0.32
CA MET A 147 2.06 -17.11 -0.56
C MET A 147 1.30 -17.58 -1.81
N SER A 148 0.22 -16.90 -2.19
CA SER A 148 -0.59 -17.24 -3.36
C SER A 148 0.12 -16.91 -4.70
N ARG A 149 -0.55 -17.21 -5.82
CA ARG A 149 -0.08 -16.86 -7.16
C ARG A 149 -0.47 -15.41 -7.46
N TRP A 150 0.36 -14.46 -7.01
CA TRP A 150 0.19 -13.03 -7.27
C TRP A 150 0.49 -12.60 -8.71
N ASP A 151 1.08 -13.51 -9.50
CA ASP A 151 1.29 -13.36 -10.94
C ASP A 151 0.10 -13.80 -11.80
N ASN A 152 -1.02 -14.18 -11.17
CA ASN A 152 -2.25 -14.45 -11.90
C ASN A 152 -2.77 -13.16 -12.53
N GLU A 153 -3.13 -13.23 -13.81
CA GLU A 153 -3.71 -12.10 -14.57
C GLU A 153 -4.94 -11.49 -13.88
N TYR A 154 -5.73 -12.34 -13.23
CA TYR A 154 -6.89 -11.93 -12.43
C TYR A 154 -6.70 -12.32 -10.97
N LEU A 155 -6.72 -11.31 -10.10
CA LEU A 155 -6.68 -11.51 -8.66
C LEU A 155 -8.04 -11.97 -8.14
N SER A 156 -8.02 -12.87 -7.15
CA SER A 156 -9.22 -13.23 -6.40
C SER A 156 -9.66 -12.09 -5.46
N ALA A 157 -10.93 -12.05 -5.08
CA ALA A 157 -11.43 -11.09 -4.08
C ALA A 157 -10.64 -11.13 -2.75
N SER A 158 -10.15 -12.31 -2.34
CA SER A 158 -9.30 -12.45 -1.15
C SER A 158 -7.91 -11.83 -1.32
N GLN A 159 -7.31 -11.91 -2.51
CA GLN A 159 -6.06 -11.23 -2.84
C GLN A 159 -6.25 -9.71 -2.90
N VAL A 160 -7.33 -9.25 -3.52
CA VAL A 160 -7.68 -7.81 -3.57
C VAL A 160 -7.87 -7.25 -2.17
N GLN A 161 -8.67 -7.93 -1.33
CA GLN A 161 -8.89 -7.53 0.06
C GLN A 161 -7.57 -7.47 0.85
N TYR A 162 -6.70 -8.47 0.68
CA TYR A 162 -5.43 -8.55 1.39
C TYR A 162 -4.49 -7.40 1.00
N ALA A 163 -4.23 -7.20 -0.30
CA ALA A 163 -3.32 -6.15 -0.78
C ALA A 163 -3.85 -4.74 -0.44
N CYS A 164 -5.17 -4.54 -0.53
CA CYS A 164 -5.83 -3.31 -0.13
C CYS A 164 -5.60 -2.99 1.36
N VAL A 165 -5.84 -3.97 2.24
CA VAL A 165 -5.68 -3.79 3.69
C VAL A 165 -4.22 -3.53 4.06
N ASP A 166 -3.26 -4.17 3.38
CA ASP A 166 -1.84 -3.97 3.66
C ASP A 166 -1.37 -2.55 3.32
N ALA A 167 -1.69 -2.05 2.13
CA ALA A 167 -1.40 -0.67 1.75
C ALA A 167 -2.12 0.34 2.66
N PHE A 168 -3.40 0.07 3.01
CA PHE A 168 -4.17 0.92 3.91
C PHE A 168 -3.58 0.98 5.31
N LEU A 169 -3.18 -0.15 5.89
CA LEU A 169 -2.56 -0.19 7.22
C LEU A 169 -1.23 0.58 7.23
N SER A 170 -0.41 0.41 6.20
CA SER A 170 0.83 1.18 6.04
C SER A 170 0.55 2.69 6.02
N PHE A 171 -0.43 3.12 5.22
CA PHE A 171 -0.87 4.52 5.19
C PHE A 171 -1.34 5.02 6.56
N GLU A 172 -2.24 4.30 7.23
CA GLU A 172 -2.84 4.73 8.50
C GLU A 172 -1.82 4.78 9.64
N ILE A 173 -0.89 3.82 9.70
CA ILE A 173 0.23 3.83 10.65
C ILE A 173 1.11 5.04 10.36
N GLY A 174 1.51 5.26 9.11
CA GLY A 174 2.32 6.42 8.72
C GLY A 174 1.64 7.76 9.04
N ARG A 175 0.32 7.83 8.86
CA ARG A 175 -0.50 8.99 9.22
C ARG A 175 -0.50 9.23 10.74
N CYS A 176 -0.71 8.19 11.55
CA CYS A 176 -0.69 8.29 13.01
C CYS A 176 0.69 8.69 13.55
N LEU A 177 1.77 8.25 12.90
CA LEU A 177 3.15 8.55 13.27
C LEU A 177 3.72 9.82 12.60
N ASN A 178 2.89 10.58 11.88
CA ASN A 178 3.29 11.80 11.18
C ASN A 178 4.51 11.62 10.23
N ALA A 179 4.48 10.58 9.39
CA ALA A 179 5.60 10.20 8.51
C ALA A 179 6.02 11.31 7.52
N ALA A 180 5.08 12.15 7.05
CA ALA A 180 5.40 13.27 6.16
C ALA A 180 6.08 14.46 6.85
N GLY A 181 6.20 14.44 8.19
CA GLY A 181 6.91 15.46 8.96
C GLY A 181 8.35 15.06 9.34
N GLN A 182 8.84 13.93 8.84
CA GLN A 182 10.22 13.48 9.02
C GLN A 182 11.20 14.31 8.18
#